data_AF-A0A183IBR4-F1
#
_entry.id   AF-A0A183IBR4-F1
#
_cell.length_a   1.000
_cell.length_b   1.000
_cell.length_c   1.000
_cell.angle_alpha   90.00
_cell.angle_beta   90.00
_cell.angle_gamma   90.00
#
_symmetry.space_group_name_H-M   'P 1'
#
loop_
_entity.id
_entity.type
_entity.pdbx_description
1 polymer ?
#
loop_
_entity_poly.entity_id
_entity_poly.type
_entity_poly.pdbx_seq_one_letter_code
_entity_poly.pdbx_strand_id
1 'polypeptide(L)'
;MSSEAVSFHDAIENVEVLDQIPLPDSQPCIEAQPILLQYSAGLDTNFEDKNAFITGISKYIEEASRHAELNELLIEGEKHAVHLYTWRCCSRAVPMVSFAC
;
A
#
# COMPACT_ATOMS: atom_id res chain seq x y z
N MET A 1 13.93 34.09 20.57
CA MET A 1 13.55 32.67 20.61
C MET A 1 12.05 32.65 20.33
N SER A 2 11.68 32.39 19.08
CA SER A 2 10.31 32.49 18.57
C SER A 2 9.39 31.50 19.32
N SER A 3 8.37 32.03 19.98
CA SER A 3 7.25 31.24 20.48
C SER A 3 6.37 30.83 19.30
N GLU A 4 6.70 29.70 18.66
CA GLU A 4 5.77 29.05 17.74
C GLU A 4 4.53 28.62 18.53
N ALA A 5 3.36 29.05 18.07
CA ALA A 5 2.09 28.69 18.69
C ALA A 5 1.85 27.20 18.44
N VAL A 6 1.99 26.39 19.48
CA VAL A 6 1.73 24.95 19.43
C VAL A 6 0.25 24.73 19.12
N SER A 7 -0.04 23.96 18.08
CA SER A 7 -1.41 23.62 17.71
C SER A 7 -2.03 22.71 18.77
N PHE A 8 -3.35 22.79 18.93
CA PHE A 8 -4.09 21.87 19.79
C PHE A 8 -3.89 20.40 19.37
N HIS A 9 -3.76 20.15 18.07
CA HIS A 9 -3.48 18.81 17.54
C HIS A 9 -2.10 18.31 17.99
N ASP A 10 -1.07 19.13 17.84
CA ASP A 10 0.30 18.79 18.27
C ASP A 10 0.37 18.54 19.78
N ALA A 11 -0.40 19.29 20.57
CA ALA A 11 -0.47 19.08 22.02
C ALA A 11 -1.10 17.72 22.38
N ILE A 12 -2.10 17.26 21.62
CA ILE A 12 -2.70 15.93 21.80
C ILE A 12 -1.74 14.84 21.33
N GLU A 13 -1.14 14.98 20.15
CA GLU A 13 -0.21 14.00 19.59
C GLU A 13 0.97 13.75 20.52
N ASN A 14 1.51 14.80 21.15
CA ASN A 14 2.56 14.68 22.16
C ASN A 14 2.13 13.84 23.37
N VAL A 15 0.86 13.87 23.77
CA VAL A 15 0.33 13.05 24.88
C VAL A 15 0.10 11.61 24.43
N GLU A 16 -0.39 11.40 23.20
CA GLU A 16 -0.59 10.06 22.63
C GLU A 16 0.71 9.29 22.45
N VAL A 17 1.81 9.99 22.13
CA VAL A 17 3.15 9.37 22.03
C VAL A 17 3.62 8.81 23.38
N LEU A 18 3.22 9.41 24.50
CA LEU A 18 3.62 8.93 25.83
C LEU A 18 3.02 7.56 26.17
N ASP A 19 1.85 7.22 25.63
CA ASP A 19 1.20 5.92 25.85
C ASP A 19 1.89 4.78 25.08
N GLN A 20 2.68 5.13 24.06
CA GLN A 20 3.48 4.18 23.29
C GLN A 20 4.85 3.91 23.90
N ILE A 21 5.22 4.63 24.96
CA ILE A 21 6.51 4.42 25.64
C ILE A 21 6.40 3.12 26.43
N PRO A 22 7.18 2.08 26.08
CA PRO A 22 7.19 0.84 26.84
C PRO A 22 7.74 1.14 28.23
N LEU A 23 6.88 1.08 29.24
CA LEU A 23 7.29 1.16 30.64
C LEU A 23 7.99 -0.15 31.00
N PRO A 24 9.15 -0.12 31.67
CA PRO A 24 9.78 -1.32 32.19
C PRO A 24 8.91 -1.85 33.34
N ASP A 25 7.95 -2.73 33.00
CA ASP A 25 7.14 -3.44 33.98
C ASP A 25 8.07 -4.27 34.87
N SER A 26 8.16 -3.85 36.14
CA SER A 26 8.83 -4.56 37.23
C SER A 26 10.24 -5.02 36.87
N GLN A 27 11.22 -4.12 37.00
CA GLN A 27 12.63 -4.50 36.97
C GLN A 27 12.85 -5.65 37.97
N PRO A 28 13.11 -6.89 37.52
CA PRO A 28 13.39 -7.96 38.46
C PRO A 28 14.65 -7.54 39.20
N CYS A 29 14.60 -7.54 40.53
CA CYS A 29 15.78 -7.41 41.37
C CYS A 29 16.66 -8.65 41.16
N ILE A 30 17.41 -8.66 40.05
CA ILE A 30 18.40 -9.68 39.73
C ILE A 30 19.69 -9.26 40.43
N GLU A 31 19.86 -9.69 41.67
CA GLU A 31 21.22 -9.90 42.17
C GLU A 31 21.78 -11.10 41.39
N ALA A 32 22.68 -10.82 40.45
CA ALA A 32 23.24 -11.85 39.59
C ALA A 32 24.13 -12.80 40.41
N GLN A 33 23.83 -14.09 40.40
CA GLN A 33 24.86 -15.09 40.72
C GLN A 33 25.99 -14.96 39.68
N PRO A 34 27.27 -15.07 40.09
CA PRO A 34 28.40 -15.03 39.18
C PRO A 34 28.37 -16.28 38.29
N ILE A 35 27.72 -16.14 37.13
CA ILE A 35 27.73 -17.11 36.04
C ILE A 35 28.61 -16.56 34.93
N LEU A 36 29.44 -17.44 34.38
CA LEU A 36 30.31 -17.15 33.26
C LEU A 36 29.45 -16.81 32.03
N LEU A 37 29.55 -15.57 31.56
CA LEU A 37 28.88 -15.11 30.34
C LEU A 37 29.70 -15.56 29.13
N GLN A 38 29.32 -16.67 28.51
CA GLN A 38 29.92 -17.09 27.24
C GLN A 38 29.28 -16.30 26.11
N TYR A 39 29.95 -15.23 25.67
CA TYR A 39 29.55 -14.48 24.49
C TYR A 39 30.11 -15.13 23.23
N SER A 40 29.24 -15.74 22.43
CA SER A 40 29.55 -16.15 21.06
C SER A 40 28.82 -15.22 20.09
N ALA A 41 29.57 -14.40 19.35
CA ALA A 41 29.02 -13.64 18.24
C ALA A 41 28.79 -14.59 17.06
N GLY A 42 27.53 -14.84 16.71
CA GLY A 42 27.18 -15.46 15.45
C GLY A 42 27.49 -14.49 14.31
N LEU A 43 28.54 -14.78 13.53
CA LEU A 43 28.87 -14.06 12.29
C LEU A 43 28.14 -14.67 11.08
N ASP A 44 27.06 -15.41 11.31
CA ASP A 44 26.29 -16.00 10.23
C ASP A 44 25.62 -14.87 9.45
N THR A 45 26.01 -14.74 8.18
CA THR A 45 25.47 -13.77 7.22
C THR A 45 24.45 -14.45 6.31
N ASN A 46 23.98 -15.66 6.65
CA ASN A 46 22.86 -16.27 5.96
C ASN A 46 21.65 -15.35 6.01
N PHE A 47 21.10 -15.09 4.84
CA PHE A 47 19.89 -14.29 4.67
C PHE A 47 18.68 -15.12 5.11
N GLU A 48 18.46 -15.23 6.42
CA GLU A 48 17.38 -16.02 7.04
C GLU A 48 15.99 -15.50 6.62
N ASP A 49 15.89 -14.20 6.34
CA ASP A 49 14.67 -13.53 5.89
C ASP A 49 14.39 -13.64 4.38
N LYS A 50 15.04 -14.59 3.69
CA LYS A 50 14.78 -14.86 2.26
C LYS A 50 13.29 -15.01 1.96
N ASN A 51 12.54 -15.70 2.82
CA ASN A 51 11.11 -15.90 2.63
C ASN A 51 10.30 -14.62 2.85
N ALA A 52 10.70 -13.78 3.81
CA ALA A 52 10.07 -12.48 4.03
C ALA A 52 10.36 -11.50 2.87
N PHE A 53 11.59 -11.52 2.34
CA PHE A 53 11.97 -10.75 1.17
C PHE A 53 11.22 -11.18 -0.09
N ILE A 54 11.15 -12.49 -0.37
CA ILE A 54 10.41 -13.03 -1.51
C ILE A 54 8.92 -12.68 -1.39
N THR A 55 8.33 -12.80 -0.21
CA THR A 55 6.90 -12.49 0.02
C THR A 55 6.61 -10.99 -0.09
N GLY A 56 7.51 -10.14 0.40
CA GLY A 56 7.37 -8.69 0.31
C GLY A 56 7.50 -8.18 -1.12
N ILE A 57 8.55 -8.59 -1.84
CA ILE A 57 8.82 -8.16 -3.21
C ILE A 57 7.81 -8.76 -4.20
N SER A 58 7.42 -10.03 -4.03
CA SER A 58 6.47 -10.69 -4.93
C SER A 58 5.10 -10.01 -4.92
N LYS A 59 4.65 -9.53 -3.76
CA LYS A 59 3.40 -8.78 -3.64
C LYS A 59 3.40 -7.52 -4.51
N TYR A 60 4.45 -6.71 -4.42
CA TYR A 60 4.53 -5.46 -5.19
C TYR A 60 4.69 -5.71 -6.69
N ILE A 61 5.41 -6.76 -7.08
CA ILE A 61 5.53 -7.15 -8.49
C ILE A 61 4.16 -7.60 -9.03
N GLU A 62 3.44 -8.43 -8.29
CA GLU A 62 2.10 -8.90 -8.69
C GLU A 62 1.10 -7.74 -8.78
N GLU A 63 1.16 -6.80 -7.83
CA GLU A 63 0.33 -5.60 -7.84
C GLU A 63 0.66 -4.69 -9.03
N ALA A 64 1.94 -4.52 -9.36
CA ALA A 64 2.36 -3.76 -10.55
C ALA A 64 1.90 -4.44 -11.85
N SER A 65 1.99 -5.77 -11.94
CA SER A 65 1.50 -6.54 -13.09
C SER A 65 -0.01 -6.36 -13.27
N ARG A 66 -0.81 -6.53 -12.19
CA ARG A 66 -2.25 -6.27 -12.25
C ARG A 66 -2.60 -4.82 -12.58
N HIS A 67 -1.84 -3.85 -12.07
CA HIS A 67 -2.05 -2.45 -12.43
C HIS A 67 -1.78 -2.19 -13.92
N ALA A 68 -0.79 -2.84 -14.52
CA ALA A 68 -0.54 -2.75 -15.95
C ALA A 68 -1.71 -3.30 -16.77
N GLU A 69 -2.24 -4.48 -16.42
CA GLU A 69 -3.40 -5.09 -17.09
C GLU A 69 -4.64 -4.19 -17.01
N LEU A 70 -4.91 -3.59 -15.85
CA LEU A 70 -6.05 -2.67 -15.68
C LEU A 70 -5.91 -1.40 -16.53
N ASN A 71 -4.68 -0.91 -16.73
CA ASN A 71 -4.44 0.24 -17.60
C ASN A 71 -4.71 -0.09 -19.07
N GLU A 72 -4.38 -1.29 -19.52
CA GLU A 72 -4.70 -1.73 -20.89
C GLU A 72 -6.22 -1.74 -21.12
N LEU A 73 -7.00 -2.25 -20.15
CA LEU A 73 -8.46 -2.25 -20.20
C LEU A 73 -9.05 -0.83 -20.20
N LEU A 74 -8.45 0.11 -19.47
CA LEU A 74 -8.87 1.51 -19.52
C LEU A 74 -8.68 2.12 -20.91
N ILE A 75 -7.55 1.85 -21.56
CA ILE A 75 -7.26 2.33 -22.91
C ILE A 75 -8.24 1.72 -23.93
N GLU A 76 -8.58 0.45 -23.78
CA GLU A 76 -9.61 -0.20 -24.61
C GLU A 76 -11.00 0.40 -24.37
N GLY A 77 -11.38 0.62 -23.11
CA GLY A 77 -12.63 1.26 -22.72
C GLY A 77 -12.78 2.66 -23.31
N GLU A 78 -11.70 3.45 -23.34
CA GLU A 78 -11.71 4.77 -23.97
C GLU A 78 -12.01 4.69 -25.47
N LYS A 79 -11.42 3.72 -26.19
CA LYS A 79 -11.73 3.52 -27.62
C LYS A 79 -13.22 3.23 -27.83
N HIS A 80 -13.81 2.36 -27.01
CA HIS A 80 -15.24 2.07 -27.08
C HIS A 80 -16.10 3.29 -26.75
N ALA A 81 -15.71 4.09 -25.75
CA ALA A 81 -16.40 5.33 -25.41
C ALA A 81 -16.38 6.33 -26.58
N VAL A 82 -15.23 6.51 -27.24
CA VAL A 82 -15.10 7.36 -28.43
C VAL A 82 -15.95 6.83 -29.60
N HIS A 83 -15.97 5.50 -29.81
CA HIS A 83 -16.82 4.89 -30.84
C HIS A 83 -18.30 5.21 -30.60
N LEU A 84 -18.78 5.06 -29.37
CA LEU A 84 -20.16 5.35 -29.02
C LEU A 84 -20.47 6.85 -29.13
N TYR A 85 -19.55 7.72 -28.69
CA TYR A 85 -19.72 9.17 -28.76
C TYR A 85 -19.81 9.67 -30.20
N THR A 86 -19.01 9.11 -31.10
CA THR A 86 -19.00 9.49 -32.52
C THR A 86 -20.01 8.71 -33.36
N TRP A 87 -20.67 7.70 -32.80
CA TRP A 87 -21.64 6.88 -33.51
C TRP A 87 -22.87 7.70 -33.94
N ARG A 88 -23.11 7.76 -35.25
CA ARG A 88 -24.34 8.33 -35.80
C ARG A 88 -25.29 7.24 -36.26
N CYS A 89 -26.58 7.50 -36.11
CA CYS A 89 -27.63 6.54 -36.43
C CYS A 89 -27.66 6.20 -37.94
N CYS A 90 -27.20 5.01 -38.31
CA CYS A 90 -27.16 4.55 -39.70
C CYS A 90 -28.56 4.30 -40.29
N SER A 91 -29.57 4.03 -39.47
CA SER A 91 -30.94 3.78 -39.96
C SER A 91 -31.54 4.98 -40.68
N ARG A 92 -31.05 6.20 -40.40
CA ARG A 92 -31.46 7.41 -41.12
C ARG A 92 -31.01 7.43 -42.57
N ALA A 93 -29.94 6.71 -42.92
CA ALA A 93 -29.43 6.60 -44.29
C ALA A 93 -30.04 5.41 -45.04
N VAL A 94 -30.74 4.50 -44.36
CA VAL A 94 -31.35 3.32 -44.96
C VAL A 94 -32.77 3.67 -45.43
N PRO A 95 -33.14 3.39 -46.69
CA PRO A 95 -34.49 3.65 -47.17
C PRO A 95 -35.51 2.81 -46.40
N MET A 96 -36.55 3.48 -45.89
CA MET A 96 -37.65 2.80 -45.19
C MET A 96 -38.55 2.10 -46.20
N VAL A 97 -38.87 0.83 -45.93
CA VAL A 97 -39.86 0.09 -46.73
C VAL A 97 -41.25 0.54 -46.30
N SER A 98 -41.96 1.29 -47.15
CA SER A 98 -43.39 1.54 -46.98
C SER A 98 -44.17 0.76 -48.03
N PHE A 99 -45.12 -0.09 -47.61
CA PHE A 99 -46.08 -0.70 -48.52
C PHE A 99 -47.21 0.30 -48.80
N ALA A 100 -47.40 0.67 -50.06
CA ALA A 100 -48.56 1.44 -50.50
C ALA A 100 -49.76 0.50 -50.60
N CYS A 101 -50.84 0.85 -49.89
CA CYS A 101 -52.13 0.16 -49.96
C CYS A 101 -52.96 0.67 -51.15
#